data_AF-A0A1F7BJ88-F1
#
_entry.id   AF-A0A1F7BJ88-F1
#
_cell.length_a   1.000
_cell.length_b   1.000
_cell.length_c   1.000
_cell.angle_alpha   90.00
_cell.angle_beta   90.00
_cell.angle_gamma   90.00
#
_symmetry.space_group_name_H-M   'P 1'
#
loop_
_entity.id
_entity.type
_entity.pdbx_description
1 polymer ?
#
loop_
_entity_poly.entity_id
_entity_poly.type
_entity_poly.pdbx_seq_one_letter_code
_entity_poly.pdbx_strand_id
1 'polypeptide(L)'
;MNYSDLLSAAFTGIRSNPKRTGLTMLGIIIGVASVVLMISIGRSFQGYILDQIDSFGTNTMDIIPTGFEKFGGNLESLTIEDYERIKRLSTVENVVPVIIVGKPVSYAREDRTPMVFGATEDIFGNYGLTVDQGRLLDASDEEGARHSAVVAYQTALDLFGNRNPIGERIDIGQESFTVVGTLNSLGSLLLSDMDKPVFIPFSAARSVTGQDHLTYITLKTVGDAEIAKRDITELLRDRHRIDNPENDPDKDDFIARSAEQVTAIISSVTMGLTVFLALIAGISLLVGGIGIMNIMLVTVTERTREIGLRKAIGARPRDILLQFLAESVALTCTGGLIGILIGTGMGWMLSQVANRILGEFHFVLSLSAIVLAVIMAVGTGLVFGVYPARKAARLDPIEALRYE
;
A
#
# COMPACT_ATOMS: atom_id res chain seq x y z
N MET A 1 15.16 27.50 -39.15
CA MET A 1 15.38 27.68 -37.70
C MET A 1 15.92 26.38 -37.15
N ASN A 2 17.09 26.40 -36.51
CA ASN A 2 17.68 25.21 -35.87
C ASN A 2 17.00 24.94 -34.52
N TYR A 3 16.93 23.68 -34.10
CA TYR A 3 16.33 23.27 -32.81
C TYR A 3 17.01 23.91 -31.58
N SER A 4 18.31 24.23 -31.70
CA SER A 4 19.08 24.96 -30.68
C SER A 4 18.57 26.39 -30.44
N ASP A 5 18.14 27.08 -31.50
CA ASP A 5 17.68 28.47 -31.41
C ASP A 5 16.30 28.55 -30.73
N LEU A 6 15.46 27.54 -30.93
CA LEU A 6 14.15 27.41 -30.29
C LEU A 6 14.27 27.22 -28.77
N LEU A 7 15.22 26.40 -28.31
CA LEU A 7 15.47 26.20 -26.88
C LEU A 7 16.07 27.45 -26.22
N SER A 8 17.00 28.12 -26.88
CA SER A 8 17.63 29.36 -26.37
C SER A 8 16.61 30.51 -26.24
N ALA A 9 15.73 30.67 -27.23
CA ALA A 9 14.66 31.67 -27.20
C ALA A 9 13.64 31.40 -26.08
N ALA A 10 13.29 30.14 -25.84
CA ALA A 10 12.40 29.74 -24.75
C ALA A 10 12.96 30.09 -23.37
N PHE A 11 14.25 29.80 -23.12
CA PHE A 11 14.90 30.13 -21.85
C PHE A 11 15.05 31.63 -21.60
N THR A 12 15.23 32.42 -22.66
CA THR A 12 15.36 33.88 -22.55
C THR A 12 13.99 34.53 -22.25
N GLY A 13 12.89 33.98 -22.79
CA GLY A 13 11.52 34.40 -22.45
C GLY A 13 11.11 34.12 -21.00
N ILE A 14 11.58 33.02 -20.42
CA ILE A 14 11.34 32.69 -18.99
C ILE A 14 11.96 33.74 -18.06
N ARG A 15 13.09 34.33 -18.45
CA ARG A 15 13.92 35.22 -17.63
C ARG A 15 13.43 36.67 -17.58
N SER A 16 12.54 37.09 -18.47
CA SER A 16 12.07 38.49 -18.53
C SER A 16 11.09 38.85 -17.42
N ASN A 17 10.35 37.88 -16.85
CA ASN A 17 9.34 38.10 -15.80
C ASN A 17 9.32 36.97 -14.74
N PRO A 18 10.36 36.83 -13.89
CA PRO A 18 10.56 35.67 -13.02
C PRO A 18 9.43 35.42 -12.00
N LYS A 19 8.81 36.49 -11.47
CA LYS A 19 7.70 36.35 -10.50
C LYS A 19 6.46 35.72 -11.13
N ARG A 20 6.11 36.15 -12.35
CA ARG A 20 4.93 35.67 -13.08
C ARG A 20 5.15 34.25 -13.55
N THR A 21 6.30 33.98 -14.16
CA THR A 21 6.69 32.64 -14.62
C THR A 21 6.74 31.65 -13.45
N GLY A 22 7.28 32.06 -12.29
CA GLY A 22 7.30 31.24 -11.07
C GLY A 22 5.89 30.87 -10.58
N LEU A 23 4.97 31.84 -10.48
CA LEU A 23 3.60 31.62 -10.00
C LEU A 23 2.83 30.64 -10.90
N THR A 24 3.06 30.71 -12.21
CA THR A 24 2.41 29.86 -13.21
C THR A 24 2.99 28.46 -13.25
N MET A 25 4.32 28.33 -13.16
CA MET A 25 4.96 27.01 -13.05
C MET A 25 4.56 26.29 -11.77
N LEU A 26 4.22 27.03 -10.71
CA LEU A 26 3.84 26.47 -9.40
C LEU A 26 2.66 25.49 -9.50
N GLY A 27 1.64 25.81 -10.29
CA GLY A 27 0.49 24.91 -10.51
C GLY A 27 0.88 23.59 -11.18
N ILE A 28 1.83 23.64 -12.13
CA ILE A 28 2.36 22.45 -12.80
C ILE A 28 3.30 21.66 -11.90
N ILE A 29 4.17 22.36 -11.17
CA ILE A 29 5.10 21.75 -10.22
C ILE A 29 4.30 20.97 -9.17
N ILE A 30 3.29 21.58 -8.55
CA ILE A 30 2.43 20.93 -7.56
C ILE A 30 1.67 19.75 -8.19
N GLY A 31 1.03 19.97 -9.35
CA GLY A 31 0.24 18.93 -10.02
C GLY A 31 1.08 17.72 -10.44
N VAL A 32 2.29 17.94 -10.94
CA VAL A 32 3.19 16.86 -11.33
C VAL A 32 3.83 16.19 -10.11
N ALA A 33 4.26 16.97 -9.12
CA ALA A 33 4.83 16.43 -7.88
C ALA A 33 3.84 15.53 -7.15
N SER A 34 2.56 15.92 -7.05
CA SER A 34 1.53 15.13 -6.37
C SER A 34 1.26 13.80 -7.05
N VAL A 35 1.20 13.77 -8.39
CA VAL A 35 1.02 12.52 -9.17
C VAL A 35 2.21 11.58 -9.00
N VAL A 36 3.43 12.11 -9.14
CA VAL A 36 4.65 11.31 -8.99
C VAL A 36 4.77 10.74 -7.59
N LEU A 37 4.51 11.58 -6.59
CA LEU A 37 4.56 11.21 -5.18
C LEU A 37 3.55 10.10 -4.87
N MET A 38 2.28 10.27 -5.25
CA MET A 38 1.25 9.28 -4.93
C MET A 38 1.54 7.95 -5.60
N ILE A 39 1.72 7.92 -6.92
CA ILE A 39 1.89 6.64 -7.63
C ILE A 39 3.12 5.90 -7.10
N SER A 40 4.19 6.61 -6.75
CA SER A 40 5.39 5.99 -6.16
C SER A 40 5.13 5.50 -4.73
N ILE A 41 4.44 6.27 -3.89
CA ILE A 41 4.06 5.83 -2.53
C ILE A 41 3.12 4.64 -2.59
N GLY A 42 2.09 4.67 -3.44
CA GLY A 42 1.14 3.57 -3.61
C GLY A 42 1.85 2.28 -4.03
N ARG A 43 2.82 2.36 -4.95
CA ARG A 43 3.65 1.21 -5.32
C ARG A 43 4.58 0.75 -4.20
N SER A 44 5.18 1.70 -3.47
CA SER A 44 6.04 1.39 -2.32
C SER A 44 5.24 0.67 -1.23
N PHE A 45 4.02 1.13 -0.97
CA PHE A 45 3.11 0.54 0.01
C PHE A 45 2.58 -0.81 -0.44
N GLN A 46 2.22 -0.96 -1.72
CA GLN A 46 1.85 -2.24 -2.29
C GLN A 46 3.00 -3.25 -2.19
N GLY A 47 4.23 -2.85 -2.55
CA GLY A 47 5.42 -3.69 -2.41
C GLY A 47 5.67 -4.09 -0.97
N TYR A 48 5.65 -3.11 -0.05
CA TYR A 48 5.78 -3.37 1.39
C TYR A 48 4.76 -4.39 1.90
N ILE A 49 3.49 -4.29 1.52
CA ILE A 49 2.49 -5.28 1.97
C ILE A 49 2.68 -6.64 1.29
N LEU A 50 3.07 -6.67 0.01
CA LEU A 50 3.40 -7.94 -0.65
C LEU A 50 4.57 -8.62 0.03
N ASP A 51 5.62 -7.89 0.40
CA ASP A 51 6.76 -8.43 1.16
C ASP A 51 6.30 -8.97 2.53
N GLN A 52 5.36 -8.29 3.19
CA GLN A 52 4.75 -8.82 4.41
C GLN A 52 3.97 -10.11 4.16
N ILE A 53 3.17 -10.18 3.09
CA ILE A 53 2.38 -11.37 2.75
C ILE A 53 3.27 -12.54 2.33
N ASP A 54 4.32 -12.29 1.56
CA ASP A 54 5.30 -13.30 1.15
C ASP A 54 5.98 -13.91 2.40
N SER A 55 6.21 -13.12 3.45
CA SER A 55 6.72 -13.62 4.73
C SER A 55 5.71 -14.51 5.49
N PHE A 56 4.39 -14.29 5.31
CA PHE A 56 3.32 -15.15 5.86
C PHE A 56 3.08 -16.43 5.04
N GLY A 57 3.69 -16.57 3.85
CA GLY A 57 3.41 -17.63 2.91
C GLY A 57 2.16 -17.34 2.06
N THR A 58 2.33 -17.30 0.74
CA THR A 58 1.31 -16.89 -0.26
C THR A 58 0.04 -17.75 -0.30
N ASN A 59 0.04 -18.92 0.33
CA ASN A 59 -1.06 -19.89 0.23
C ASN A 59 -1.83 -20.02 1.55
N THR A 60 -1.68 -19.08 2.48
CA THR A 60 -2.42 -19.11 3.75
C THR A 60 -3.84 -18.59 3.59
N MET A 61 -4.77 -19.26 4.26
CA MET A 61 -6.17 -18.86 4.35
C MET A 61 -6.65 -18.99 5.80
N ASP A 62 -7.27 -17.91 6.27
CA ASP A 62 -7.84 -17.84 7.61
C ASP A 62 -9.36 -17.84 7.51
N ILE A 63 -10.00 -18.69 8.30
CA ILE A 63 -11.45 -18.78 8.45
C ILE A 63 -11.78 -18.16 9.81
N ILE A 64 -12.46 -17.02 9.77
CA ILE A 64 -12.75 -16.21 10.95
C ILE A 64 -14.27 -16.14 11.11
N PRO A 65 -14.82 -16.37 12.32
CA PRO A 65 -16.25 -16.21 12.56
C PRO A 65 -16.66 -14.74 12.39
N THR A 66 -17.80 -14.49 11.77
CA THR A 66 -18.36 -13.15 11.60
C THR A 66 -19.47 -12.89 12.61
N GLY A 67 -19.31 -11.80 13.36
CA GLY A 67 -20.36 -11.38 14.31
C GLY A 67 -20.31 -9.92 14.75
N PHE A 68 -19.31 -9.14 14.33
CA PHE A 68 -19.06 -7.85 14.96
C PHE A 68 -20.04 -6.72 14.60
N GLU A 69 -20.80 -6.76 13.50
CA GLU A 69 -21.35 -5.49 12.99
C GLU A 69 -22.85 -5.31 12.77
N LYS A 70 -23.77 -6.31 12.78
CA LYS A 70 -25.21 -5.92 12.70
C LYS A 70 -26.35 -6.85 13.10
N PHE A 71 -26.18 -8.15 13.35
CA PHE A 71 -27.33 -9.04 13.58
C PHE A 71 -27.12 -10.16 14.61
N GLY A 72 -26.36 -9.91 15.68
CA GLY A 72 -26.17 -10.94 16.73
C GLY A 72 -25.45 -12.19 16.24
N GLY A 73 -24.53 -12.01 15.28
CA GLY A 73 -23.71 -13.10 14.76
C GLY A 73 -22.89 -13.72 15.89
N ASN A 74 -22.87 -15.05 15.93
CA ASN A 74 -22.23 -15.79 16.99
C ASN A 74 -20.71 -15.82 16.75
N LEU A 75 -19.93 -15.13 17.58
CA LEU A 75 -18.47 -15.23 17.57
C LEU A 75 -17.96 -16.63 17.94
N GLU A 76 -18.86 -17.52 18.34
CA GLU A 76 -18.64 -18.92 18.70
C GLU A 76 -19.13 -19.90 17.61
N SER A 77 -19.28 -19.45 16.35
CA SER A 77 -19.82 -20.29 15.25
C SER A 77 -18.89 -21.43 14.84
N LEU A 78 -17.57 -21.23 14.89
CA LEU A 78 -16.60 -22.24 14.49
C LEU A 78 -16.36 -23.27 15.61
N THR A 79 -16.53 -24.55 15.28
CA THR A 79 -16.38 -25.66 16.21
C THR A 79 -15.20 -26.58 15.84
N ILE A 80 -14.80 -27.44 16.79
CA ILE A 80 -13.78 -28.46 16.57
C ILE A 80 -14.20 -29.46 15.49
N GLU A 81 -15.51 -29.75 15.38
CA GLU A 81 -15.98 -30.64 14.32
C GLU A 81 -15.82 -30.00 12.93
N ASP A 82 -15.95 -28.68 12.81
CA ASP A 82 -15.71 -27.98 11.54
C ASP A 82 -14.25 -28.10 11.12
N TYR A 83 -13.32 -27.89 12.06
CA TYR A 83 -11.89 -28.15 11.85
C TYR A 83 -11.62 -29.58 11.36
N GLU A 84 -12.19 -30.59 12.01
CA GLU A 84 -12.02 -32.01 11.64
C GLU A 84 -12.58 -32.36 10.26
N ARG A 85 -13.58 -31.62 9.80
CA ARG A 85 -14.16 -31.78 8.45
C ARG A 85 -13.33 -31.06 7.40
N ILE A 86 -12.90 -29.83 7.67
CA ILE A 86 -12.03 -29.04 6.79
C ILE A 86 -10.71 -29.79 6.53
N LYS A 87 -10.13 -30.40 7.56
CA LYS A 87 -8.90 -31.23 7.45
C LYS A 87 -9.00 -32.39 6.45
N ARG A 88 -10.21 -32.82 6.09
CA ARG A 88 -10.43 -33.92 5.13
C ARG A 88 -10.59 -33.45 3.68
N LEU A 89 -10.66 -32.14 3.43
CA LEU A 89 -10.72 -31.59 2.08
C LEU A 89 -9.38 -31.80 1.37
N SER A 90 -9.41 -32.20 0.10
CA SER A 90 -8.21 -32.38 -0.72
C SER A 90 -7.58 -31.06 -1.18
N THR A 91 -8.29 -29.95 -1.01
CA THR A 91 -7.90 -28.60 -1.45
C THR A 91 -7.15 -27.81 -0.38
N VAL A 92 -6.88 -28.43 0.78
CA VAL A 92 -6.20 -27.81 1.91
C VAL A 92 -5.13 -28.72 2.50
N GLU A 93 -4.10 -28.12 3.10
CA GLU A 93 -3.06 -28.78 3.89
C GLU A 93 -2.81 -27.98 5.17
N ASN A 94 -2.15 -28.58 6.15
CA ASN A 94 -1.76 -27.94 7.42
C ASN A 94 -2.90 -27.15 8.09
N VAL A 95 -4.06 -27.79 8.26
CA VAL A 95 -5.21 -27.16 8.93
C VAL A 95 -4.96 -27.09 10.43
N VAL A 96 -5.06 -25.89 11.01
CA VAL A 96 -4.76 -25.61 12.41
C VAL A 96 -5.97 -24.97 13.07
N PRO A 97 -6.51 -25.55 14.17
CA PRO A 97 -7.49 -24.89 15.00
C PRO A 97 -6.79 -23.89 15.93
N VAL A 98 -7.33 -22.67 16.06
CA VAL A 98 -6.73 -21.65 16.92
C VAL A 98 -7.71 -21.11 17.96
N ILE A 99 -7.24 -21.04 19.21
CA ILE A 99 -7.90 -20.34 20.32
C ILE A 99 -7.00 -19.21 20.77
N ILE A 100 -7.54 -17.99 20.85
CA ILE A 100 -6.81 -16.84 21.40
C ILE A 100 -7.12 -16.74 22.90
N VAL A 101 -6.08 -16.90 23.73
CA VAL A 101 -6.17 -16.78 25.18
C VAL A 101 -5.89 -15.33 25.57
N GLY A 102 -6.95 -14.57 25.83
CA GLY A 102 -6.88 -13.18 26.29
C GLY A 102 -6.53 -13.02 27.77
N LYS A 103 -5.42 -13.62 28.23
CA LYS A 103 -4.94 -13.55 29.62
C LYS A 103 -3.57 -12.86 29.68
N PRO A 104 -3.25 -12.15 30.79
CA PRO A 104 -1.91 -11.60 30.97
C PRO A 104 -0.89 -12.75 31.05
N VAL A 105 0.30 -12.48 30.51
CA VAL A 105 1.48 -13.33 30.63
C VAL A 105 2.45 -12.63 31.58
N SER A 106 2.78 -13.29 32.68
CA SER A 106 3.66 -12.73 33.70
C SER A 106 4.89 -13.59 33.92
N TYR A 107 6.00 -12.91 34.22
CA TYR A 107 7.24 -13.53 34.66
C TYR A 107 7.81 -12.72 35.83
N ALA A 108 7.93 -13.35 37.00
CA ALA A 108 8.40 -12.74 38.23
C ALA A 108 7.65 -11.46 38.66
N ARG A 109 8.13 -10.27 38.27
CA ARG A 109 7.49 -8.96 38.56
C ARG A 109 7.10 -8.21 37.28
N GLU A 110 7.29 -8.83 36.12
CA GLU A 110 6.97 -8.23 34.83
C GLU A 110 5.69 -8.83 34.28
N ASP A 111 4.70 -7.98 34.08
CA ASP A 111 3.43 -8.36 33.45
C ASP A 111 3.39 -7.78 32.04
N ARG A 112 3.03 -8.63 31.08
CA ARG A 112 2.74 -8.25 29.69
C ARG A 112 1.39 -8.85 29.30
N THR A 113 0.78 -8.27 28.28
CA THR A 113 -0.48 -8.80 27.71
C THR A 113 -0.26 -9.11 26.23
N PRO A 114 0.67 -10.02 25.89
CA PRO A 114 0.79 -10.50 24.52
C PRO A 114 -0.46 -11.30 24.14
N MET A 115 -0.67 -11.47 22.83
CA MET A 115 -1.66 -12.41 22.35
C MET A 115 -1.12 -13.83 22.55
N VAL A 116 -1.89 -14.69 23.22
CA VAL A 116 -1.51 -16.09 23.42
C VAL A 116 -2.33 -16.94 22.46
N PHE A 117 -1.66 -17.69 21.59
CA PHE A 117 -2.28 -18.60 20.63
C PHE A 117 -2.19 -20.04 21.13
N GLY A 118 -3.34 -20.67 21.32
CA GLY A 118 -3.49 -22.11 21.46
C GLY A 118 -3.62 -22.76 20.09
N ALA A 119 -2.62 -23.52 19.66
CA ALA A 119 -2.58 -24.11 18.32
C ALA A 119 -1.75 -25.40 18.28
N THR A 120 -1.92 -26.17 17.20
CA THR A 120 -1.09 -27.35 16.89
C THR A 120 0.24 -26.95 16.25
N GLU A 121 1.19 -27.90 16.18
CA GLU A 121 2.55 -27.69 15.64
C GLU A 121 2.59 -27.11 14.22
N ASP A 122 1.58 -27.40 13.39
CA ASP A 122 1.51 -26.95 12.00
C ASP A 122 1.42 -25.41 11.86
N ILE A 123 1.06 -24.68 12.93
CA ILE A 123 0.97 -23.21 12.91
C ILE A 123 2.30 -22.55 12.55
N PHE A 124 3.41 -23.12 13.01
CA PHE A 124 4.74 -22.59 12.72
C PHE A 124 5.07 -22.76 11.24
N GLY A 125 4.65 -23.87 10.63
CA GLY A 125 4.79 -24.12 9.20
C GLY A 125 3.89 -23.23 8.34
N ASN A 126 2.71 -22.86 8.85
CA ASN A 126 1.77 -21.96 8.15
C ASN A 126 2.32 -20.54 8.04
N TYR A 127 2.84 -19.99 9.14
CA TYR A 127 3.36 -18.63 9.17
C TYR A 127 4.89 -18.51 8.98
N GLY A 128 5.56 -19.60 8.59
CA GLY A 128 7.01 -19.60 8.35
C GLY A 128 7.85 -19.29 9.60
N LEU A 129 7.31 -19.53 10.79
CA LEU A 129 7.96 -19.25 12.06
C LEU A 129 9.12 -20.24 12.28
N THR A 130 10.31 -19.71 12.56
CA THR A 130 11.50 -20.53 12.81
C THR A 130 12.02 -20.32 14.22
N VAL A 131 12.58 -21.37 14.79
CA VAL A 131 13.14 -21.35 16.14
C VAL A 131 14.45 -20.55 16.17
N ASP A 132 14.62 -19.70 17.17
CA ASP A 132 15.89 -19.07 17.56
C ASP A 132 16.62 -19.96 18.57
N GLN A 133 15.98 -20.25 19.71
CA GLN A 133 16.52 -21.12 20.76
C GLN A 133 15.51 -22.18 21.20
N GLY A 134 16.01 -23.34 21.66
CA GLY A 134 15.18 -24.42 22.17
C GLY A 134 14.52 -25.24 21.07
N ARG A 135 13.21 -25.48 21.19
CA ARG A 135 12.41 -26.24 20.22
C ARG A 135 11.01 -25.64 20.03
N LEU A 136 10.38 -25.94 18.90
CA LEU A 136 8.96 -25.67 18.68
C LEU A 136 8.09 -26.66 19.45
N LEU A 137 6.79 -26.37 19.54
CA LEU A 137 5.80 -27.33 20.04
C LEU A 137 5.71 -28.50 19.06
N ASP A 138 5.53 -29.71 19.58
CA ASP A 138 5.35 -30.92 18.79
C ASP A 138 4.05 -31.65 19.14
N ALA A 139 3.69 -32.67 18.35
CA ALA A 139 2.52 -33.51 18.59
C ALA A 139 2.49 -34.13 20.00
N SER A 140 3.64 -34.36 20.66
CA SER A 140 3.70 -34.92 22.00
C SER A 140 3.34 -33.92 23.10
N ASP A 141 3.54 -32.62 22.85
CA ASP A 141 3.02 -31.56 23.72
C ASP A 141 1.50 -31.46 23.64
N GLU A 142 0.95 -31.61 22.43
CA GLU A 142 -0.50 -31.57 22.16
C GLU A 142 -1.22 -32.77 22.78
N GLU A 143 -0.76 -34.00 22.50
CA GLU A 143 -1.34 -35.24 23.06
C GLU A 143 -1.30 -35.27 24.59
N GLY A 144 -0.24 -34.70 25.18
CA GLY A 144 -0.04 -34.67 26.62
C GLY A 144 -0.70 -33.48 27.34
N ALA A 145 -1.35 -32.57 26.61
CA ALA A 145 -1.80 -31.26 27.14
C ALA A 145 -0.72 -30.58 28.00
N ARG A 146 0.53 -30.62 27.50
CA ARG A 146 1.68 -30.12 28.26
C ARG A 146 1.56 -28.62 28.42
N HIS A 147 1.93 -28.14 29.60
CA HIS A 147 2.06 -26.72 29.87
C HIS A 147 3.43 -26.23 29.35
N SER A 148 3.62 -26.35 28.04
CA SER A 148 4.80 -25.89 27.28
C SER A 148 4.44 -24.59 26.55
N ALA A 149 5.37 -23.65 26.46
CA ALA A 149 5.18 -22.41 25.71
C ALA A 149 6.36 -22.11 24.78
N VAL A 150 6.06 -21.57 23.60
CA VAL A 150 7.05 -20.98 22.67
C VAL A 150 6.78 -19.49 22.61
N VAL A 151 7.81 -18.68 22.85
CA VAL A 151 7.68 -17.22 23.01
C VAL A 151 8.30 -16.50 21.82
N ALA A 152 7.57 -15.56 21.21
CA ALA A 152 8.11 -14.74 20.13
C ALA A 152 9.20 -13.76 20.61
N TYR A 153 10.02 -13.29 19.67
CA TYR A 153 11.25 -12.55 19.95
C TYR A 153 11.07 -11.36 20.90
N GLN A 154 10.11 -10.46 20.61
CA GLN A 154 9.90 -9.25 21.40
C GLN A 154 9.38 -9.58 22.79
N THR A 155 8.50 -10.56 22.94
CA THR A 155 8.00 -10.96 24.26
C THR A 155 9.06 -11.67 25.10
N ALA A 156 9.96 -12.44 24.47
CA ALA A 156 11.10 -13.01 25.16
C ALA A 156 12.02 -11.91 25.71
N LEU A 157 12.31 -10.89 24.89
CA LEU A 157 13.10 -9.73 25.32
C LEU A 157 12.39 -8.93 26.42
N ASP A 158 11.08 -8.71 26.28
CA ASP A 158 10.28 -7.88 27.16
C ASP A 158 10.03 -8.48 28.55
N LEU A 159 10.10 -9.82 28.68
CA LEU A 159 9.89 -10.57 29.94
C LEU A 159 11.21 -11.02 30.58
N PHE A 160 12.22 -11.37 29.78
CA PHE A 160 13.45 -11.99 30.28
C PHE A 160 14.70 -11.09 30.12
N GLY A 161 14.61 -10.03 29.32
CA GLY A 161 15.75 -9.18 28.97
C GLY A 161 16.86 -10.00 28.30
N ASN A 162 18.06 -9.99 28.88
CA ASN A 162 19.21 -10.75 28.38
C ASN A 162 19.36 -12.15 29.02
N ARG A 163 18.38 -12.60 29.83
CA ARG A 163 18.44 -13.93 30.45
C ARG A 163 17.97 -14.99 29.46
N ASN A 164 18.48 -16.21 29.62
CA ASN A 164 18.01 -17.35 28.83
C ASN A 164 16.57 -17.70 29.25
N PRO A 165 15.58 -17.60 28.35
CA PRO A 165 14.18 -17.90 28.68
C PRO A 165 13.89 -19.41 28.73
N ILE A 166 14.73 -20.25 28.12
CA ILE A 166 14.47 -21.69 28.01
C ILE A 166 14.50 -22.37 29.39
N GLY A 167 13.41 -23.09 29.71
CA GLY A 167 13.22 -23.80 30.96
C GLY A 167 12.62 -22.96 32.09
N GLU A 168 12.49 -21.65 31.91
CA GLU A 168 11.80 -20.77 32.84
C GLU A 168 10.29 -20.95 32.78
N ARG A 169 9.59 -20.57 33.85
CA ARG A 169 8.12 -20.63 33.92
C ARG A 169 7.50 -19.26 33.78
N ILE A 170 6.55 -19.15 32.87
CA ILE A 170 5.67 -17.98 32.70
C ILE A 170 4.27 -18.34 33.15
N ASP A 171 3.56 -17.42 33.79
CA ASP A 171 2.18 -17.63 34.18
C ASP A 171 1.26 -16.99 33.14
N ILE A 172 0.33 -17.78 32.61
CA ILE A 172 -0.70 -17.34 31.67
C ILE A 172 -2.03 -17.38 32.41
N GLY A 173 -2.46 -16.22 32.90
CA GLY A 173 -3.61 -16.15 33.81
C GLY A 173 -3.31 -16.77 35.18
N GLN A 174 -3.78 -18.00 35.42
CA GLN A 174 -3.56 -18.74 36.69
C GLN A 174 -2.75 -20.03 36.50
N GLU A 175 -2.40 -20.37 35.26
CA GLU A 175 -1.72 -21.61 34.90
C GLU A 175 -0.26 -21.31 34.54
N SER A 176 0.68 -22.15 35.00
CA SER A 176 2.11 -21.96 34.75
C SER A 176 2.59 -22.81 33.57
N PHE A 177 3.23 -22.17 32.59
CA PHE A 177 3.80 -22.79 31.40
C PHE A 177 5.33 -22.72 31.42
N THR A 178 6.00 -23.78 30.98
CA THR A 178 7.46 -23.82 30.83
C THR A 178 7.84 -23.41 29.42
N VAL A 179 8.73 -22.43 29.29
CA VAL A 179 9.22 -21.98 27.99
C VAL A 179 10.16 -23.02 27.39
N VAL A 180 9.80 -23.60 26.25
CA VAL A 180 10.57 -24.64 25.56
C VAL A 180 11.31 -24.11 24.33
N GLY A 181 10.92 -22.94 23.83
CA GLY A 181 11.56 -22.31 22.68
C GLY A 181 11.29 -20.82 22.53
N THR A 182 12.14 -20.15 21.76
CA THR A 182 11.93 -18.79 21.26
C THR A 182 11.95 -18.75 19.74
N LEU A 183 11.27 -17.78 19.15
CA LEU A 183 11.22 -17.60 17.69
C LEU A 183 12.20 -16.52 17.21
N ASN A 184 12.66 -16.66 15.97
CA ASN A 184 13.34 -15.58 15.26
C ASN A 184 12.37 -14.42 15.03
N SER A 185 12.89 -13.18 15.05
CA SER A 185 12.09 -12.00 14.69
C SER A 185 11.75 -12.04 13.20
N LEU A 186 10.47 -11.90 12.89
CA LEU A 186 9.96 -11.66 11.54
C LEU A 186 9.73 -10.16 11.26
N GLY A 187 9.93 -9.33 12.28
CA GLY A 187 9.69 -7.89 12.23
C GLY A 187 8.23 -7.54 12.52
N SER A 188 8.01 -6.26 12.86
CA SER A 188 6.66 -5.75 13.09
C SER A 188 5.92 -5.63 11.74
N LEU A 189 4.96 -6.53 11.51
CA LEU A 189 4.10 -6.50 10.33
C LEU A 189 2.89 -5.59 10.61
N LEU A 190 2.44 -4.81 9.62
CA LEU A 190 1.37 -3.81 9.79
C LEU A 190 0.03 -4.45 10.16
N LEU A 191 -0.18 -5.71 9.77
CA LEU A 191 -1.44 -6.42 9.90
C LEU A 191 -1.48 -7.34 11.13
N SER A 192 -0.33 -7.78 11.65
CA SER A 192 -0.24 -8.62 12.84
C SER A 192 1.19 -8.64 13.37
N ASP A 193 1.38 -8.25 14.64
CA ASP A 193 2.69 -8.25 15.28
C ASP A 193 3.09 -9.67 15.68
N MET A 194 3.73 -10.40 14.76
CA MET A 194 4.17 -11.79 14.95
C MET A 194 5.42 -11.92 15.83
N ASP A 195 6.00 -10.81 16.30
CA ASP A 195 7.13 -10.80 17.23
C ASP A 195 6.70 -10.79 18.70
N LYS A 196 5.41 -10.58 18.98
CA LYS A 196 4.84 -10.55 20.34
C LYS A 196 4.02 -11.77 20.81
N PRO A 197 3.60 -12.75 20.00
CA PRO A 197 2.73 -13.78 20.52
C PRO A 197 3.46 -14.81 21.37
N VAL A 198 2.67 -15.50 22.18
CA VAL A 198 3.09 -16.73 22.88
C VAL A 198 2.26 -17.88 22.34
N PHE A 199 2.90 -18.98 21.96
CA PHE A 199 2.23 -20.17 21.46
C PHE A 199 2.22 -21.24 22.55
N ILE A 200 1.05 -21.85 22.77
CA ILE A 200 0.84 -22.99 23.66
C ILE A 200 0.07 -24.09 22.92
N PRO A 201 0.16 -25.36 23.35
CA PRO A 201 -0.64 -26.43 22.75
C PRO A 201 -2.13 -26.10 22.79
N PHE A 202 -2.85 -26.47 21.72
CA PHE A 202 -4.28 -26.26 21.58
C PHE A 202 -5.06 -26.94 22.72
N SER A 203 -4.69 -28.16 23.07
CA SER A 203 -5.28 -28.90 24.20
C SER A 203 -5.09 -28.20 25.53
N ALA A 204 -3.92 -27.59 25.77
CA ALA A 204 -3.65 -26.79 26.96
C ALA A 204 -4.49 -25.51 26.96
N ALA A 205 -4.55 -24.79 25.83
CA ALA A 205 -5.36 -23.58 25.69
C ALA A 205 -6.84 -23.83 25.98
N ARG A 206 -7.41 -24.95 25.50
CA ARG A 206 -8.78 -25.36 25.83
C ARG A 206 -8.99 -25.55 27.33
N SER A 207 -8.03 -26.14 28.03
CA SER A 207 -8.08 -26.27 29.49
C SER A 207 -8.05 -24.90 30.18
N VAL A 208 -7.26 -23.96 29.68
CA VAL A 208 -7.15 -22.60 30.26
C VAL A 208 -8.40 -21.76 30.02
N THR A 209 -8.99 -21.81 28.83
CA THR A 209 -10.15 -20.98 28.47
C THR A 209 -11.48 -21.60 28.84
N GLY A 210 -11.56 -22.93 28.88
CA GLY A 210 -12.82 -23.66 29.02
C GLY A 210 -13.78 -23.47 27.83
N GLN A 211 -13.28 -22.97 26.69
CA GLN A 211 -14.08 -22.73 25.49
C GLN A 211 -14.12 -23.97 24.59
N ASP A 212 -15.29 -24.24 24.01
CA ASP A 212 -15.51 -25.31 23.04
C ASP A 212 -15.64 -24.80 21.58
N HIS A 213 -15.49 -23.50 21.38
CA HIS A 213 -15.46 -22.86 20.06
C HIS A 213 -14.03 -22.43 19.70
N LEU A 214 -13.79 -22.27 18.40
CA LEU A 214 -12.53 -21.81 17.84
C LEU A 214 -12.57 -20.31 17.61
N THR A 215 -11.46 -19.61 17.84
CA THR A 215 -11.34 -18.20 17.49
C THR A 215 -11.17 -18.02 15.99
N TYR A 216 -10.39 -18.88 15.35
CA TYR A 216 -10.27 -18.99 13.90
C TYR A 216 -9.65 -20.34 13.52
N ILE A 217 -9.69 -20.69 12.24
CA ILE A 217 -8.97 -21.82 11.65
C ILE A 217 -8.02 -21.26 10.61
N THR A 218 -6.75 -21.63 10.65
CA THR A 218 -5.76 -21.26 9.62
C THR A 218 -5.30 -22.49 8.87
N LEU A 219 -5.07 -22.37 7.58
CA LEU A 219 -4.68 -23.48 6.71
C LEU A 219 -3.85 -23.01 5.52
N LYS A 220 -3.22 -23.95 4.83
CA LYS A 220 -2.64 -23.73 3.51
C LYS A 220 -3.53 -24.27 2.41
N THR A 221 -3.70 -23.51 1.35
CA THR A 221 -4.45 -23.93 0.16
C THR A 221 -3.56 -24.76 -0.78
N VAL A 222 -4.13 -25.83 -1.33
CA VAL A 222 -3.50 -26.69 -2.32
C VAL A 222 -4.10 -26.37 -3.69
N GLY A 223 -3.27 -25.86 -4.60
CA GLY A 223 -3.72 -25.46 -5.93
C GLY A 223 -4.31 -24.04 -5.94
N ASP A 224 -5.55 -23.92 -6.43
CA ASP A 224 -6.23 -22.62 -6.58
C ASP A 224 -6.94 -22.24 -5.27
N ALA A 225 -6.58 -21.09 -4.70
CA ALA A 225 -7.13 -20.59 -3.44
C ALA A 225 -8.65 -20.32 -3.54
N GLU A 226 -9.18 -19.95 -4.70
CA GLU A 226 -10.62 -19.71 -4.85
C GLU A 226 -11.41 -21.02 -4.92
N ILE A 227 -10.82 -22.11 -5.42
CA ILE A 227 -11.42 -23.45 -5.33
C ILE A 227 -11.46 -23.90 -3.87
N ALA A 228 -10.34 -23.78 -3.15
CA ALA A 228 -10.28 -24.13 -1.73
C ALA A 228 -11.30 -23.31 -0.92
N LYS A 229 -11.39 -22.00 -1.18
CA LYS A 229 -12.40 -21.13 -0.57
C LYS A 229 -13.81 -21.64 -0.83
N ARG A 230 -14.13 -21.98 -2.07
CA ARG A 230 -15.47 -22.46 -2.44
C ARG A 230 -15.83 -23.74 -1.71
N ASP A 231 -14.92 -24.71 -1.67
CA ASP A 231 -15.12 -26.00 -1.00
C ASP A 231 -15.34 -25.82 0.51
N ILE A 232 -14.53 -24.97 1.15
CA ILE A 232 -14.68 -24.61 2.57
C ILE A 232 -16.02 -23.92 2.82
N THR A 233 -16.37 -22.93 1.99
CA THR A 233 -17.62 -22.19 2.13
C THR A 233 -18.84 -23.10 1.98
N GLU A 234 -18.84 -24.00 1.00
CA GLU A 234 -19.93 -24.96 0.79
C GLU A 234 -20.05 -25.94 1.98
N LEU A 235 -18.92 -26.46 2.47
CA LEU A 235 -18.87 -27.34 3.63
C LEU A 235 -19.43 -26.67 4.89
N LEU A 236 -19.00 -25.45 5.19
CA LEU A 236 -19.43 -24.72 6.38
C LEU A 236 -20.90 -24.28 6.27
N ARG A 237 -21.36 -23.83 5.10
CA ARG A 237 -22.76 -23.48 4.89
C ARG A 237 -23.69 -24.68 5.09
N ASP A 238 -23.32 -25.86 4.59
CA ASP A 238 -24.09 -27.10 4.82
C ASP A 238 -24.15 -27.45 6.31
N ARG A 239 -23.00 -27.41 7.00
CA ARG A 239 -22.92 -27.74 8.44
C ARG A 239 -23.67 -26.75 9.33
N HIS A 240 -23.48 -25.47 9.08
CA HIS A 240 -24.10 -24.39 9.85
C HIS A 240 -25.55 -24.14 9.42
N ARG A 241 -26.03 -24.83 8.39
CA ARG A 241 -27.38 -24.70 7.80
C ARG A 241 -27.69 -23.28 7.34
N ILE A 242 -26.70 -22.65 6.69
CA ILE A 242 -26.80 -21.29 6.17
C ILE A 242 -27.35 -21.34 4.75
N ASP A 243 -28.53 -20.74 4.54
CA ASP A 243 -29.13 -20.59 3.22
C ASP A 243 -28.69 -19.25 2.59
N ASN A 244 -27.65 -19.32 1.76
CA ASN A 244 -27.06 -18.15 1.10
C ASN A 244 -26.77 -18.38 -0.40
N PRO A 245 -27.80 -18.66 -1.23
CA PRO A 245 -27.65 -18.97 -2.65
C PRO A 245 -27.20 -17.76 -3.49
N GLU A 246 -27.41 -16.55 -2.98
CA GLU A 246 -27.04 -15.30 -3.64
C GLU A 246 -25.61 -14.83 -3.29
N ASN A 247 -24.89 -15.57 -2.43
CA ASN A 247 -23.56 -15.21 -1.91
C ASN A 247 -23.52 -13.82 -1.27
N ASP A 248 -24.53 -13.50 -0.47
CA ASP A 248 -24.57 -12.30 0.36
C ASP A 248 -23.53 -12.42 1.48
N PRO A 249 -22.46 -11.58 1.51
CA PRO A 249 -21.41 -11.66 2.52
C PRO A 249 -21.91 -11.49 3.95
N ASP A 250 -23.07 -10.86 4.13
CA ASP A 250 -23.64 -10.56 5.45
C ASP A 250 -24.46 -11.72 6.04
N LYS A 251 -24.70 -12.79 5.28
CA LYS A 251 -25.47 -13.97 5.72
C LYS A 251 -24.60 -15.12 6.25
N ASP A 252 -23.33 -15.18 5.86
CA ASP A 252 -22.42 -16.19 6.37
C ASP A 252 -21.95 -15.80 7.78
N ASP A 253 -21.87 -16.78 8.68
CA ASP A 253 -21.35 -16.62 10.05
C ASP A 253 -19.83 -16.86 10.15
N PHE A 254 -19.16 -16.91 8.99
CA PHE A 254 -17.71 -16.94 8.83
C PHE A 254 -17.28 -16.16 7.58
N ILE A 255 -16.02 -15.76 7.54
CA ILE A 255 -15.33 -15.31 6.32
C ILE A 255 -14.05 -16.13 6.17
N ALA A 256 -13.88 -16.74 4.99
CA ALA A 256 -12.61 -17.28 4.54
C ALA A 256 -11.82 -16.19 3.79
N ARG A 257 -10.72 -15.73 4.40
CA ARG A 257 -9.83 -14.69 3.86
C ARG A 257 -8.53 -15.34 3.39
N SER A 258 -8.21 -15.18 2.11
CA SER A 258 -6.87 -15.48 1.58
C SER A 258 -6.00 -14.23 1.60
N ALA A 259 -4.69 -14.44 1.63
CA ALA A 259 -3.71 -13.39 1.37
C ALA A 259 -3.99 -12.61 0.07
N GLU A 260 -4.44 -13.30 -0.99
CA GLU A 260 -4.80 -12.67 -2.27
C GLU A 260 -5.92 -11.64 -2.14
N GLN A 261 -6.96 -11.91 -1.33
CA GLN A 261 -8.06 -10.97 -1.14
C GLN A 261 -7.61 -9.69 -0.42
N VAL A 262 -6.66 -9.81 0.52
CA VAL A 262 -6.04 -8.65 1.17
C VAL A 262 -5.33 -7.77 0.13
N THR A 263 -4.55 -8.38 -0.79
CA THR A 263 -3.89 -7.64 -1.87
C THR A 263 -4.89 -6.95 -2.81
N ALA A 264 -6.02 -7.59 -3.12
CA ALA A 264 -7.06 -7.03 -3.98
C ALA A 264 -7.74 -5.81 -3.35
N ILE A 265 -8.01 -5.85 -2.04
CA ILE A 265 -8.57 -4.70 -1.28
C ILE A 265 -7.59 -3.53 -1.32
N ILE A 266 -6.31 -3.77 -1.03
CA ILE A 266 -5.27 -2.73 -1.04
C ILE A 266 -5.11 -2.12 -2.43
N SER A 267 -5.11 -2.96 -3.47
CA SER A 267 -5.04 -2.51 -4.86
C SER A 267 -6.23 -1.60 -5.20
N SER A 268 -7.44 -1.99 -4.77
CA SER A 268 -8.66 -1.21 -4.98
C SER A 268 -8.63 0.15 -4.26
N VAL A 269 -8.22 0.18 -2.99
CA VAL A 269 -8.06 1.42 -2.21
C VAL A 269 -6.98 2.31 -2.84
N THR A 270 -5.83 1.73 -3.20
CA THR A 270 -4.73 2.44 -3.85
C THR A 270 -5.17 3.03 -5.19
N MET A 271 -5.96 2.30 -5.97
CA MET A 271 -6.54 2.77 -7.23
C MET A 271 -7.50 3.94 -6.98
N GLY A 272 -8.38 3.84 -5.99
CA GLY A 272 -9.30 4.92 -5.60
C GLY A 272 -8.56 6.21 -5.22
N LEU A 273 -7.52 6.10 -4.37
CA LEU A 273 -6.65 7.23 -4.02
C LEU A 273 -5.89 7.80 -5.22
N THR A 274 -5.43 6.92 -6.12
CA THR A 274 -4.76 7.33 -7.37
C THR A 274 -5.70 8.19 -8.22
N VAL A 275 -6.93 7.75 -8.43
CA VAL A 275 -7.94 8.48 -9.21
C VAL A 275 -8.26 9.83 -8.55
N PHE A 276 -8.49 9.84 -7.24
CA PHE A 276 -8.80 11.06 -6.50
C PHE A 276 -7.67 12.11 -6.60
N LEU A 277 -6.42 11.69 -6.43
CA LEU A 277 -5.28 12.60 -6.53
C LEU A 277 -4.96 12.98 -7.98
N ALA A 278 -5.22 12.10 -8.94
CA ALA A 278 -5.15 12.45 -10.36
C ALA A 278 -6.17 13.54 -10.73
N LEU A 279 -7.37 13.55 -10.13
CA LEU A 279 -8.34 14.64 -10.30
C LEU A 279 -7.82 15.96 -9.73
N ILE A 280 -7.27 15.95 -8.52
CA ILE A 280 -6.66 17.15 -7.90
C ILE A 280 -5.49 17.67 -8.74
N ALA A 281 -4.65 16.76 -9.23
CA ALA A 281 -3.57 17.10 -10.15
C ALA A 281 -4.09 17.66 -11.47
N GLY A 282 -5.16 17.09 -12.01
CA GLY A 282 -5.86 17.59 -13.20
C GLY A 282 -6.35 19.02 -13.02
N ILE A 283 -6.97 19.33 -11.88
CA ILE A 283 -7.39 20.70 -11.53
C ILE A 283 -6.16 21.62 -11.41
N SER A 284 -5.09 21.17 -10.76
CA SER A 284 -3.85 21.94 -10.61
C SER A 284 -3.18 22.25 -11.94
N LEU A 285 -3.18 21.28 -12.86
CA LEU A 285 -2.69 21.43 -14.23
C LEU A 285 -3.59 22.34 -15.07
N LEU A 286 -4.90 22.33 -14.83
CA LEU A 286 -5.83 23.25 -15.49
C LEU A 286 -5.54 24.69 -15.03
N VAL A 287 -5.42 24.93 -13.73
CA VAL A 287 -5.09 26.26 -13.17
C VAL A 287 -3.70 26.71 -13.66
N GLY A 288 -2.70 25.84 -13.61
CA GLY A 288 -1.36 26.10 -14.14
C GLY A 288 -1.37 26.38 -15.64
N GLY A 289 -2.15 25.61 -16.40
CA GLY A 289 -2.34 25.74 -17.83
C GLY A 289 -3.00 27.07 -18.22
N ILE A 290 -4.06 27.50 -17.53
CA ILE A 290 -4.65 28.83 -17.71
C ILE A 290 -3.62 29.92 -17.42
N GLY A 291 -2.80 29.73 -16.38
CA GLY A 291 -1.69 30.64 -16.08
C GLY A 291 -0.73 30.76 -17.27
N ILE A 292 -0.36 29.65 -17.90
CA ILE A 292 0.53 29.65 -19.07
C ILE A 292 -0.14 30.35 -20.23
N MET A 293 -1.40 30.03 -20.52
CA MET A 293 -2.14 30.70 -21.58
C MET A 293 -2.12 32.22 -21.39
N ASN A 294 -2.35 32.70 -20.17
CA ASN A 294 -2.34 34.13 -19.85
C ASN A 294 -0.95 34.76 -20.00
N ILE A 295 0.11 34.10 -19.50
CA ILE A 295 1.48 34.57 -19.70
C ILE A 295 1.78 34.67 -21.19
N MET A 296 1.49 33.62 -21.94
CA MET A 296 1.77 33.55 -23.37
C MET A 296 0.99 34.62 -24.14
N LEU A 297 -0.27 34.90 -23.78
CA LEU A 297 -1.02 36.02 -24.38
C LEU A 297 -0.36 37.36 -24.13
N VAL A 298 0.13 37.60 -22.91
CA VAL A 298 0.84 38.84 -22.58
C VAL A 298 2.19 38.90 -23.31
N THR A 299 2.92 37.80 -23.39
CA THR A 299 4.18 37.72 -24.17
C THR A 299 3.95 37.99 -25.64
N VAL A 300 2.85 37.52 -26.22
CA VAL A 300 2.48 37.85 -27.60
C VAL A 300 2.23 39.35 -27.76
N THR A 301 1.55 39.99 -26.80
CA THR A 301 1.34 41.45 -26.84
C THR A 301 2.65 42.24 -26.68
N GLU A 302 3.53 41.84 -25.76
CA GLU A 302 4.84 42.48 -25.52
C GLU A 302 5.78 42.32 -26.74
N ARG A 303 5.70 41.18 -27.44
CA ARG A 303 6.52 40.88 -28.62
C ARG A 303 5.82 41.17 -29.95
N THR A 304 4.70 41.91 -29.97
CA THR A 304 3.90 42.16 -31.18
C THR A 304 4.75 42.71 -32.34
N ARG A 305 5.55 43.75 -32.07
CA ARG A 305 6.42 44.39 -33.07
C ARG A 305 7.50 43.46 -33.60
N GLU A 306 8.08 42.63 -32.75
CA GLU A 306 9.08 41.62 -33.13
C GLU A 306 8.47 40.55 -34.04
N ILE A 307 7.27 40.07 -33.72
CA ILE A 307 6.53 39.10 -34.54
C ILE A 307 6.21 39.71 -35.92
N GLY A 308 5.79 40.98 -35.95
CA GLY A 308 5.53 41.73 -37.18
C GLY A 308 6.75 41.83 -38.08
N LEU A 309 7.91 42.17 -37.50
CA LEU A 309 9.18 42.25 -38.22
C LEU A 309 9.59 40.88 -38.81
N ARG A 310 9.47 39.79 -38.05
CA ARG A 310 9.79 38.44 -38.54
C ARG A 310 8.90 38.03 -39.71
N LYS A 311 7.60 38.36 -39.65
CA LYS A 311 6.67 38.11 -40.76
C LYS A 311 6.95 38.98 -41.98
N ALA A 312 7.32 40.24 -41.79
CA ALA A 312 7.69 41.14 -42.88
C ALA A 312 8.94 40.67 -43.64
N ILE A 313 9.85 39.98 -42.96
CA ILE A 313 11.07 39.38 -43.54
C ILE A 313 10.81 37.97 -44.11
N GLY A 314 9.57 37.45 -44.00
CA GLY A 314 9.13 36.23 -44.69
C GLY A 314 8.87 34.99 -43.81
N ALA A 315 8.84 35.12 -42.48
CA ALA A 315 8.47 34.00 -41.61
C ALA A 315 7.02 33.54 -41.86
N ARG A 316 6.81 32.23 -42.03
CA ARG A 316 5.47 31.68 -42.27
C ARG A 316 4.66 31.69 -40.96
N PRO A 317 3.33 31.79 -41.00
CA PRO A 317 2.48 31.66 -39.81
C PRO A 317 2.74 30.37 -39.00
N ARG A 318 3.10 29.28 -39.69
CA ARG A 318 3.46 28.01 -39.08
C ARG A 318 4.76 28.09 -38.25
N ASP A 319 5.73 28.90 -38.68
CA ASP A 319 7.00 29.06 -37.97
C ASP A 319 6.78 29.79 -36.63
N ILE A 320 5.96 30.84 -36.65
CA ILE A 320 5.54 31.57 -35.45
C ILE A 320 4.72 30.67 -34.52
N LEU A 321 3.78 29.90 -35.08
CA LEU A 321 2.98 28.94 -34.30
C LEU A 321 3.87 27.93 -33.57
N LEU A 322 4.78 27.27 -34.30
CA LEU A 322 5.67 26.25 -33.73
C LEU A 322 6.61 26.85 -32.69
N GLN A 323 7.09 28.08 -32.88
CA GLN A 323 7.91 28.76 -31.88
C GLN A 323 7.15 28.96 -30.56
N PHE A 324 5.98 29.61 -30.58
CA PHE A 324 5.24 29.88 -29.34
C PHE A 324 4.73 28.60 -28.68
N LEU A 325 4.42 27.57 -29.46
CA LEU A 325 4.07 26.25 -28.94
C LEU A 325 5.27 25.57 -28.27
N ALA A 326 6.45 25.63 -28.88
CA ALA A 326 7.69 25.12 -28.30
C ALA A 326 8.06 25.88 -27.02
N GLU A 327 7.87 27.21 -26.97
CA GLU A 327 8.07 28.01 -25.75
C GLU A 327 7.13 27.56 -24.63
N SER A 328 5.85 27.29 -24.94
CA SER A 328 4.86 26.80 -23.98
C SER A 328 5.22 25.40 -23.44
N VAL A 329 5.59 24.48 -24.34
CA VAL A 329 5.98 23.11 -23.97
C VAL A 329 7.29 23.11 -23.18
N ALA A 330 8.26 23.95 -23.52
CA ALA A 330 9.50 24.07 -22.75
C ALA A 330 9.23 24.56 -21.32
N LEU A 331 8.33 25.55 -21.17
CA LEU A 331 7.86 26.04 -19.87
C LEU A 331 7.22 24.93 -19.03
N THR A 332 6.27 24.19 -19.61
CA THR A 332 5.60 23.10 -18.89
C THR A 332 6.52 21.94 -18.57
N CYS A 333 7.42 21.57 -19.48
CA CYS A 333 8.40 20.50 -19.25
C CYS A 333 9.39 20.89 -18.16
N THR A 334 9.79 22.16 -18.08
CA THR A 334 10.66 22.64 -16.98
C THR A 334 9.93 22.55 -15.64
N GLY A 335 8.68 23.01 -15.58
CA GLY A 335 7.83 22.85 -14.39
C GLY A 335 7.59 21.38 -14.02
N GLY A 336 7.36 20.52 -15.01
CA GLY A 336 7.17 19.09 -14.82
C GLY A 336 8.44 18.39 -14.34
N LEU A 337 9.60 18.74 -14.87
CA LEU A 337 10.89 18.21 -14.40
C LEU A 337 11.15 18.59 -12.94
N ILE A 338 10.92 19.85 -12.59
CA ILE A 338 11.02 20.32 -11.19
C ILE A 338 10.00 19.58 -10.31
N GLY A 339 8.78 19.40 -10.79
CA GLY A 339 7.73 18.63 -10.12
C GLY A 339 8.15 17.18 -9.87
N ILE A 340 8.75 16.50 -10.86
CA ILE A 340 9.27 15.12 -10.72
C ILE A 340 10.37 15.07 -9.67
N LEU A 341 11.32 16.01 -9.71
CA LEU A 341 12.42 16.06 -8.74
C LEU A 341 11.91 16.31 -7.32
N ILE A 342 10.97 17.25 -7.14
CA ILE A 342 10.34 17.53 -5.84
C ILE A 342 9.52 16.33 -5.37
N GLY A 343 8.68 15.74 -6.22
CA GLY A 343 7.86 14.58 -5.87
C GLY A 343 8.71 13.38 -5.48
N THR A 344 9.80 13.12 -6.21
CA THR A 344 10.76 12.05 -5.87
C THR A 344 11.49 12.34 -4.57
N GLY A 345 11.98 13.58 -4.38
CA GLY A 345 12.68 14.00 -3.17
C GLY A 345 11.78 13.96 -1.93
N MET A 346 10.52 14.37 -2.05
CA MET A 346 9.51 14.24 -1.00
C MET A 346 9.20 12.78 -0.70
N GLY A 347 9.08 11.94 -1.73
CA GLY A 347 8.84 10.49 -1.56
C GLY A 347 9.98 9.82 -0.80
N TRP A 348 11.23 10.14 -1.16
CA TRP A 348 12.41 9.67 -0.43
C TRP A 348 12.47 10.20 1.01
N MET A 349 12.15 11.48 1.25
CA MET A 349 12.11 12.04 2.60
C MET A 349 11.04 11.34 3.45
N LEU A 350 9.85 11.10 2.88
CA LEU A 350 8.77 10.38 3.54
C LEU A 350 9.16 8.93 3.87
N SER A 351 9.95 8.27 3.01
CA SER A 351 10.42 6.91 3.30
C SER A 351 11.36 6.86 4.49
N GLN A 352 12.22 7.87 4.67
CA GLN A 352 13.08 7.96 5.86
C GLN A 352 12.27 8.12 7.15
N VAL A 353 11.16 8.86 7.09
CA VAL A 353 10.24 9.02 8.23
C VAL A 353 9.46 7.72 8.46
N ALA A 354 8.93 7.11 7.38
CA ALA A 354 8.21 5.85 7.42
C ALA A 354 9.09 4.75 8.03
N ASN A 355 10.38 4.71 7.70
CA ASN A 355 11.28 3.70 8.26
C ASN A 355 11.42 3.75 9.78
N ARG A 356 11.26 4.94 10.37
CA ARG A 356 11.29 5.09 11.84
C ARG A 356 10.02 4.63 12.53
N ILE A 357 8.91 4.53 11.79
CA ILE A 357 7.58 4.22 12.33
C ILE A 357 7.18 2.79 11.98
N LEU A 358 7.47 2.35 10.76
CA LEU A 358 6.96 1.12 10.14
C LEU A 358 8.06 0.06 9.89
N GLY A 359 9.33 0.34 10.21
CA GLY A 359 10.44 -0.59 9.95
C GLY A 359 11.00 -0.48 8.53
N GLU A 360 11.17 -1.60 7.81
CA GLU A 360 11.81 -1.62 6.47
C GLU A 360 10.84 -1.18 5.35
N PHE A 361 10.64 0.13 5.17
CA PHE A 361 9.85 0.69 4.07
C PHE A 361 10.74 1.20 2.92
N HIS A 362 10.73 0.48 1.81
CA HIS A 362 11.50 0.85 0.62
C HIS A 362 10.69 1.74 -0.33
N PHE A 363 11.19 2.95 -0.59
CA PHE A 363 10.61 3.82 -1.60
C PHE A 363 10.95 3.32 -3.01
N VAL A 364 9.92 2.98 -3.77
CA VAL A 364 10.01 2.56 -5.16
C VAL A 364 9.55 3.71 -6.06
N LEU A 365 10.51 4.28 -6.80
CA LEU A 365 10.20 5.28 -7.82
C LEU A 365 9.50 4.63 -9.00
N SER A 366 8.25 5.03 -9.24
CA SER A 366 7.43 4.45 -10.30
C SER A 366 7.78 5.03 -11.67
N LEU A 367 8.34 4.20 -12.57
CA LEU A 367 8.63 4.63 -13.94
C LEU A 367 7.35 5.07 -14.69
N SER A 368 6.21 4.42 -14.44
CA SER A 368 4.95 4.82 -15.05
C SER A 368 4.47 6.19 -14.55
N ALA A 369 4.80 6.57 -13.31
CA ALA A 369 4.50 7.89 -12.78
C ALA A 369 5.32 8.98 -13.48
N ILE A 370 6.61 8.71 -13.74
CA ILE A 370 7.48 9.64 -14.49
C ILE A 370 6.96 9.80 -15.93
N VAL A 371 6.64 8.71 -16.61
CA VAL A 371 6.11 8.75 -17.97
C VAL A 371 4.79 9.54 -18.01
N LEU A 372 3.88 9.27 -17.08
CA LEU A 372 2.61 10.01 -16.98
C LEU A 372 2.84 11.50 -16.71
N ALA A 373 3.74 11.85 -15.79
CA ALA A 373 4.11 13.22 -15.49
C ALA A 373 4.65 13.97 -16.71
N VAL A 374 5.52 13.33 -17.51
CA VAL A 374 6.04 13.90 -18.75
C VAL A 374 4.92 14.12 -19.77
N ILE A 375 4.03 13.13 -19.94
CA ILE A 375 2.87 13.25 -20.84
C ILE A 375 1.96 14.41 -20.40
N MET A 376 1.69 14.53 -19.10
CA MET A 376 0.88 15.62 -18.56
C MET A 376 1.55 16.98 -18.80
N ALA A 377 2.84 17.12 -18.52
CA ALA A 377 3.58 18.36 -18.74
C ALA A 377 3.55 18.78 -20.23
N VAL A 378 3.87 17.86 -21.15
CA VAL A 378 3.82 18.13 -22.59
C VAL A 378 2.39 18.44 -23.04
N GLY A 379 1.42 17.64 -22.61
CA GLY A 379 0.00 17.79 -22.95
C GLY A 379 -0.56 19.14 -22.52
N THR A 380 -0.30 19.57 -21.28
CA THR A 380 -0.72 20.89 -20.79
C THR A 380 -0.10 22.03 -21.62
N GLY A 381 1.19 21.92 -21.96
CA GLY A 381 1.88 22.92 -22.78
C GLY A 381 1.31 23.04 -24.19
N LEU A 382 0.93 21.91 -24.78
CA LEU A 382 0.26 21.89 -26.08
C LEU A 382 -1.15 22.50 -26.00
N VAL A 383 -1.99 22.00 -25.09
CA VAL A 383 -3.41 22.42 -25.00
C VAL A 383 -3.53 23.92 -24.73
N PHE A 384 -2.81 24.43 -23.73
CA PHE A 384 -2.91 25.83 -23.32
C PHE A 384 -2.02 26.78 -24.14
N GLY A 385 -0.99 26.26 -24.82
CA GLY A 385 -0.13 27.03 -25.73
C GLY A 385 -0.71 27.24 -27.13
N VAL A 386 -1.63 26.38 -27.60
CA VAL A 386 -2.18 26.46 -28.96
C VAL A 386 -2.94 27.76 -29.22
N TYR A 387 -3.76 28.23 -28.28
CA TYR A 387 -4.54 29.46 -28.45
C TYR A 387 -3.65 30.71 -28.63
N PRO A 388 -2.72 31.04 -27.70
CA PRO A 388 -1.84 32.20 -27.86
C PRO A 388 -0.91 32.06 -29.08
N ALA A 389 -0.40 30.86 -29.36
CA ALA A 389 0.44 30.62 -30.53
C ALA A 389 -0.33 30.89 -31.84
N ARG A 390 -1.60 30.48 -31.93
CA ARG A 390 -2.47 30.81 -33.08
C ARG A 390 -2.74 32.30 -33.17
N LYS A 391 -2.93 33.00 -32.05
CA LYS A 391 -3.12 34.46 -32.03
C LYS A 391 -1.90 35.18 -32.60
N ALA A 392 -0.68 34.82 -32.15
CA ALA A 392 0.57 35.35 -32.69
C ALA A 392 0.75 35.07 -34.20
N ALA A 393 0.47 33.83 -34.60
CA ALA A 393 0.58 33.39 -35.99
C ALA A 393 -0.39 34.13 -36.93
N ARG A 394 -1.49 34.71 -36.42
CA ARG A 394 -2.49 35.46 -37.20
C ARG A 394 -2.33 36.99 -37.20
N LEU A 395 -1.38 37.55 -36.44
CA LEU A 395 -1.10 39.00 -36.47
C LEU A 395 -0.77 39.51 -37.87
N ASP A 396 -1.38 40.61 -38.30
CA ASP A 396 -1.03 41.29 -39.54
C ASP A 396 0.32 42.02 -39.39
N PRO A 397 1.29 41.83 -40.31
CA PRO A 397 2.60 42.49 -40.22
C PRO A 397 2.52 44.02 -40.18
N ILE A 398 1.57 44.63 -40.89
CA ILE A 398 1.40 46.08 -40.99
C ILE A 398 0.83 46.63 -39.67
N GLU A 399 -0.18 45.99 -39.11
CA GLU A 399 -0.76 46.37 -37.82
C GLU A 399 0.25 46.18 -36.68
N ALA A 400 1.00 45.08 -36.71
CA ALA A 400 2.01 44.77 -35.69
C ALA A 400 3.17 45.78 -35.65
N LEU A 401 3.52 46.40 -36.79
CA LEU A 401 4.56 47.43 -36.87
C LEU A 401 4.08 48.84 -36.48
N ARG A 402 2.77 49.09 -36.49
CA ARG A 402 2.15 50.34 -36.00
C ARG A 402 1.87 50.33 -34.50
N TYR A 403 2.03 49.18 -33.84
CA TYR A 403 1.83 49.04 -32.40
C TYR A 403 3.03 49.66 -31.65
N GLU A 404 2.76 50.66 -30.80
CA GLU A 404 3.75 51.29 -29.90
C GLU A 404 4.00 50.48 -28.63
#